data_AF-T1ISC5-F1
#
_entry.id   AF-T1ISC5-F1
#
_cell.length_a   1.000
_cell.length_b   1.000
_cell.length_c   1.000
_cell.angle_alpha   90.00
_cell.angle_beta   90.00
_cell.angle_gamma   90.00
#
_symmetry.space_group_name_H-M   'P 1'
#
loop_
_entity.id
_entity.type
_entity.pdbx_description
1 polymer ?
#
loop_
_entity_poly.entity_id
_entity_poly.type
_entity_poly.pdbx_seq_one_letter_code
_entity_poly.pdbx_strand_id
1 'polypeptide(L)'
;MMGTSVYGKPRYGSLKNKWLTRVNPGFREKKYIYMGGHRKNIIEQLIRKEIGVKSNFHHNVKMLNNLLCSESRTFQLLWETHSKQPIYYENQRIYLENYRVCYTINGLELIPSKLYALPTCSPSYKIQEGLICASRLVIEFFPKKGHGPYFLGLVADGWLRRYDIDTGEIMEEIFLSLTTRFKYLTWNEEAHTVIVKSILKNNYDPTEIVTLCIFSLFPLDFVAKLKVYTKIFGKDVNDAVISEGLLCVSHTSGFVRLYSLKHIMKSFCKYKISLGKHCKELGGATGGHPFGLPLNIQISKKPPVLFEVRCANSDVKMGGFPWHYLIMPWKDRTIFEVYSLETNQLAQDGTLQCSTLAIRPDRSLFHPDDSGRIIHLTASELRLFSICIDDGICSLKPNFIIDTTLHKPDQKQKTQLKTRSGRTIRQRRNLDMTCSAFEVQSLVTFSYEDELDLLVVLGAHNFNFENEPITDQVYLYDNKFGKLLKKIQLKPYLIEHLENNIMLDRDVIVNTRKDMNGSHSCYVYRLKGD
;
A
#
# COMPACT_ATOMS: atom_id res chain seq x y z
N MET A 1 -31.65 -0.10 -3.86
CA MET A 1 -31.47 -1.09 -4.94
C MET A 1 -30.71 -0.48 -6.11
N MET A 2 -29.39 -0.65 -6.10
CA MET A 2 -28.42 -0.58 -7.21
C MET A 2 -27.23 -1.34 -6.59
N GLY A 3 -26.87 -2.55 -6.99
CA GLY A 3 -26.44 -2.97 -8.31
C GLY A 3 -25.11 -3.70 -8.10
N THR A 4 -25.20 -4.91 -7.54
CA THR A 4 -24.15 -5.86 -7.20
C THR A 4 -23.22 -6.19 -8.37
N SER A 5 -21.90 -6.23 -8.17
CA SER A 5 -21.02 -7.07 -8.99
C SER A 5 -21.09 -8.50 -8.45
N VAL A 6 -21.96 -9.29 -9.07
CA VAL A 6 -22.03 -10.74 -8.87
C VAL A 6 -20.96 -11.38 -9.74
N TYR A 7 -19.83 -11.79 -9.19
CA TYR A 7 -19.04 -12.84 -9.82
C TYR A 7 -19.68 -14.20 -9.52
N GLY A 8 -20.75 -14.48 -10.25
CA GLY A 8 -21.28 -15.82 -10.42
C GLY A 8 -20.27 -16.64 -11.20
N LYS A 9 -19.85 -17.77 -10.63
CA LYS A 9 -19.12 -18.82 -11.36
C LYS A 9 -19.80 -19.08 -12.71
N PRO A 10 -19.07 -19.24 -13.82
CA PRO A 10 -19.69 -19.71 -15.05
C PRO A 10 -20.22 -21.14 -14.82
N ARG A 11 -21.55 -21.29 -14.81
CA ARG A 11 -22.20 -22.58 -15.05
C ARG A 11 -21.90 -22.94 -16.51
N TYR A 12 -20.98 -23.87 -16.72
CA TYR A 12 -20.82 -24.53 -18.01
C TYR A 12 -22.10 -25.33 -18.30
N GLY A 13 -23.02 -24.71 -19.06
CA GLY A 13 -24.10 -25.40 -19.74
C GLY A 13 -23.51 -26.29 -20.82
N SER A 14 -23.88 -27.57 -20.81
CA SER A 14 -23.40 -28.54 -21.77
C SER A 14 -23.92 -28.20 -23.17
N LEU A 15 -23.02 -27.90 -24.10
CA LEU A 15 -23.30 -28.00 -25.53
C LEU A 15 -22.55 -29.23 -26.04
N LYS A 16 -23.33 -30.30 -26.26
CA LYS A 16 -22.92 -31.49 -26.99
C LYS A 16 -22.56 -31.08 -28.42
N ASN A 17 -21.32 -31.33 -28.84
CA ASN A 17 -20.92 -31.70 -30.19
C ASN A 17 -19.69 -32.60 -30.01
N LYS A 18 -19.86 -33.91 -29.86
CA LYS A 18 -19.74 -34.92 -30.93
C LYS A 18 -18.67 -34.54 -31.97
N TRP A 19 -17.54 -35.24 -31.89
CA TRP A 19 -16.68 -35.78 -32.94
C TRP A 19 -15.19 -35.62 -32.58
N LEU A 20 -14.64 -36.64 -31.91
CA LEU A 20 -13.36 -37.31 -32.22
C LEU A 20 -13.06 -38.33 -31.11
N THR A 21 -13.53 -39.56 -31.33
CA THR A 21 -13.08 -40.78 -30.65
C THR A 21 -11.75 -41.28 -31.23
N ARG A 22 -11.02 -42.06 -30.41
CA ARG A 22 -9.83 -42.93 -30.66
C ARG A 22 -8.52 -42.24 -30.22
N VAL A 23 -7.67 -42.71 -29.29
CA VAL A 23 -7.36 -44.01 -28.63
C VAL A 23 -6.59 -43.60 -27.33
N ASN A 24 -6.80 -44.13 -26.12
CA ASN A 24 -6.20 -45.37 -25.59
C ASN A 24 -6.78 -45.66 -24.18
N PRO A 25 -7.46 -46.80 -23.92
CA PRO A 25 -8.00 -47.15 -22.62
C PRO A 25 -6.99 -48.06 -21.88
N GLY A 26 -6.10 -47.46 -21.08
CA GLY A 26 -4.97 -48.22 -20.57
C GLY A 26 -4.28 -47.71 -19.32
N PHE A 27 -4.93 -46.97 -18.43
CA PHE A 27 -4.40 -46.77 -17.07
C PHE A 27 -5.53 -46.83 -16.06
N ARG A 28 -5.69 -48.00 -15.44
CA ARG A 28 -6.54 -48.19 -14.26
C ARG A 28 -5.96 -47.34 -13.12
N GLU A 29 -6.74 -46.40 -12.59
CA GLU A 29 -6.47 -45.74 -11.33
C GLU A 29 -6.34 -46.79 -10.21
N LYS A 30 -5.10 -47.13 -9.83
CA LYS A 30 -4.86 -47.75 -8.53
C LYS A 30 -5.06 -46.67 -7.47
N LYS A 31 -6.15 -46.78 -6.71
CA LYS A 31 -6.33 -46.07 -5.43
C LYS A 31 -5.23 -46.52 -4.47
N TYR A 32 -4.16 -45.75 -4.37
CA TYR A 32 -3.22 -45.87 -3.26
C TYR A 32 -3.78 -45.06 -2.08
N ILE A 33 -4.30 -45.78 -1.09
CA ILE A 33 -4.53 -45.24 0.25
C ILE A 33 -3.15 -45.08 0.89
N TYR A 34 -2.62 -43.85 0.91
CA TYR A 34 -1.44 -43.51 1.73
C TYR A 34 -1.91 -42.93 3.05
N MET A 35 -1.81 -43.76 4.10
CA MET A 35 -1.75 -43.34 5.49
C MET A 35 -0.31 -42.89 5.79
N GLY A 36 -0.11 -41.65 6.26
CA GLY A 36 1.20 -41.18 6.75
C GLY A 36 1.56 -39.76 6.31
N GLY A 37 1.78 -38.88 7.29
CA GLY A 37 2.09 -37.45 7.13
C GLY A 37 3.53 -37.16 6.67
N HIS A 38 3.82 -37.37 5.38
CA HIS A 38 5.02 -36.81 4.75
C HIS A 38 4.66 -35.63 3.83
N ARG A 39 5.44 -34.55 3.90
CA ARG A 39 5.37 -33.42 2.95
C ARG A 39 5.50 -34.00 1.54
N LYS A 40 4.44 -33.93 0.74
CA LYS A 40 4.44 -34.37 -0.67
C LYS A 40 5.56 -33.67 -1.43
N ASN A 41 6.35 -34.42 -2.20
CA ASN A 41 7.43 -33.86 -3.01
C ASN A 41 6.90 -32.75 -3.93
N ILE A 42 7.53 -31.58 -3.89
CA ILE A 42 7.08 -30.40 -4.64
C ILE A 42 7.24 -30.58 -6.15
N ILE A 43 8.27 -31.33 -6.56
CA ILE A 43 8.54 -31.69 -7.96
C ILE A 43 7.42 -32.58 -8.48
N GLU A 44 6.97 -33.54 -7.67
CA GLU A 44 5.84 -34.40 -8.03
C GLU A 44 4.53 -33.62 -8.17
N GLN A 45 4.33 -32.59 -7.34
CA GLN A 45 3.17 -31.69 -7.45
C GLN A 45 3.23 -30.82 -8.71
N LEU A 46 4.41 -30.30 -9.06
CA LEU A 46 4.65 -29.57 -10.30
C LEU A 46 4.36 -30.43 -11.53
N ILE A 47 4.91 -31.64 -11.57
CA ILE A 47 4.69 -32.60 -12.67
C ILE A 47 3.20 -32.94 -12.80
N ARG A 48 2.50 -33.20 -11.69
CA ARG A 48 1.04 -33.45 -11.72
C ARG A 48 0.26 -32.26 -12.29
N LYS A 49 0.67 -31.03 -12.00
CA LYS A 49 0.07 -29.82 -12.55
C LYS A 49 0.33 -29.68 -14.05
N GLU A 50 1.56 -29.96 -14.49
CA GLU A 50 1.95 -29.95 -15.91
C GLU A 50 1.18 -30.99 -16.73
N ILE A 51 0.93 -32.17 -16.16
CA ILE A 51 0.12 -33.25 -16.77
C ILE A 51 -1.39 -32.91 -16.77
N GLY A 52 -1.80 -31.74 -16.28
CA GLY A 52 -3.18 -31.25 -16.37
C GLY A 52 -4.12 -31.74 -15.27
N VAL A 53 -3.59 -32.25 -14.15
CA VAL A 53 -4.41 -32.53 -12.97
C VAL A 53 -4.92 -31.20 -12.42
N LYS A 54 -6.26 -31.04 -12.35
CA LYS A 54 -6.90 -29.82 -11.83
C LYS A 54 -6.36 -29.49 -10.43
N SER A 55 -5.62 -28.40 -10.31
CA SER A 55 -5.24 -27.81 -9.03
C SER A 55 -6.10 -26.59 -8.74
N ASN A 56 -6.52 -26.42 -7.48
CA ASN A 56 -7.19 -25.19 -7.07
C ASN A 56 -6.13 -24.10 -6.73
N PHE A 57 -6.55 -22.84 -6.72
CA PHE A 57 -5.69 -21.69 -6.41
C PHE A 57 -4.93 -21.88 -5.09
N HIS A 58 -5.63 -22.29 -4.03
CA HIS A 58 -5.04 -22.52 -2.71
C HIS A 58 -3.92 -23.57 -2.73
N HIS A 59 -4.05 -24.62 -3.54
CA HIS A 59 -3.00 -25.62 -3.70
C HIS A 59 -1.78 -25.05 -4.40
N ASN A 60 -1.98 -24.20 -5.42
CA ASN A 60 -0.88 -23.52 -6.12
C ASN A 60 -0.13 -22.55 -5.20
N VAL A 61 -0.84 -21.71 -4.46
CA VAL A 61 -0.25 -20.79 -3.47
C VAL A 61 0.51 -21.56 -2.40
N LYS A 62 -0.07 -22.63 -1.85
CA LYS A 62 0.62 -23.48 -0.88
C LYS A 62 1.90 -24.10 -1.45
N MET A 63 1.89 -24.47 -2.73
CA MET A 63 3.08 -24.99 -3.40
C MET A 63 4.16 -23.91 -3.55
N LEU A 64 3.80 -22.69 -3.96
CA LEU A 64 4.73 -21.55 -4.04
C LEU A 64 5.30 -21.19 -2.66
N ASN A 65 4.45 -21.14 -1.63
CA ASN A 65 4.88 -20.89 -0.26
C ASN A 65 5.84 -21.97 0.24
N ASN A 66 5.62 -23.25 -0.09
CA ASN A 66 6.57 -24.30 0.26
C ASN A 66 7.93 -24.16 -0.47
N LEU A 67 7.95 -23.67 -1.72
CA LEU A 67 9.19 -23.40 -2.44
C LEU A 67 9.95 -22.22 -1.84
N LEU A 68 9.25 -21.13 -1.54
CA LEU A 68 9.83 -19.91 -1.00
C LEU A 68 10.28 -20.08 0.46
N CYS A 69 9.49 -20.79 1.26
CA CYS A 69 9.74 -21.03 2.67
C CYS A 69 10.58 -22.29 2.95
N SER A 70 11.18 -22.92 1.94
CA SER A 70 12.12 -24.02 2.14
C SER A 70 13.33 -23.56 2.97
N GLU A 71 13.78 -24.41 3.89
CA GLU A 71 14.98 -24.18 4.72
C GLU A 71 16.27 -24.17 3.88
N SER A 72 16.30 -24.88 2.76
CA SER A 72 17.42 -24.95 1.82
C SER A 72 17.60 -23.71 0.95
N ARG A 73 16.73 -22.69 1.10
CA ARG A 73 16.79 -21.47 0.29
C ARG A 73 16.91 -20.28 1.21
N THR A 74 17.83 -19.37 0.93
CA THR A 74 18.07 -18.19 1.75
C THR A 74 17.98 -16.93 0.90
N PHE A 75 17.48 -15.85 1.49
CA PHE A 75 17.51 -14.54 0.86
C PHE A 75 18.91 -13.95 1.06
N GLN A 76 19.57 -13.63 -0.04
CA GLN A 76 20.89 -13.01 -0.03
C GLN A 76 20.79 -11.56 -0.51
N LEU A 77 21.54 -10.67 0.14
CA LEU A 77 21.68 -9.29 -0.34
C LEU A 77 22.33 -9.31 -1.72
N LEU A 78 21.66 -8.74 -2.70
CA LEU A 78 22.11 -8.70 -4.09
C LEU A 78 22.56 -7.31 -4.51
N TRP A 79 21.90 -6.27 -3.97
CA TRP A 79 22.14 -4.90 -4.39
C TRP A 79 21.74 -3.90 -3.31
N GLU A 80 22.47 -2.79 -3.25
CA GLU A 80 22.19 -1.68 -2.36
C GLU A 80 22.41 -0.33 -3.05
N THR A 81 21.70 0.69 -2.59
CA THR A 81 21.90 2.08 -3.03
C THR A 81 21.52 3.07 -1.93
N HIS A 82 22.06 4.28 -2.05
CA HIS A 82 21.83 5.38 -1.11
C HIS A 82 21.50 6.68 -1.85
N SER A 83 20.63 7.49 -1.27
CA SER A 83 20.15 8.74 -1.86
C SER A 83 19.87 9.77 -0.78
N LYS A 84 20.04 11.05 -1.09
CA LYS A 84 19.59 12.16 -0.23
C LYS A 84 18.09 12.45 -0.36
N GLN A 85 17.43 11.83 -1.33
CA GLN A 85 16.00 11.96 -1.61
C GLN A 85 15.31 10.61 -1.43
N PRO A 86 13.98 10.60 -1.21
CA PRO A 86 13.22 9.37 -1.08
C PRO A 86 13.48 8.37 -2.21
N ILE A 87 13.53 7.09 -1.86
CA ILE A 87 13.64 5.97 -2.78
C ILE A 87 12.30 5.23 -2.74
N TYR A 88 11.73 4.97 -3.91
CA TYR A 88 10.45 4.28 -4.05
C TYR A 88 10.68 2.92 -4.74
N TYR A 89 9.92 1.91 -4.31
CA TYR A 89 9.86 0.62 -4.98
C TYR A 89 8.41 0.33 -5.38
N GLU A 90 8.16 0.25 -6.68
CA GLU A 90 6.82 0.04 -7.23
C GLU A 90 6.91 -0.73 -8.56
N ASN A 91 6.01 -1.70 -8.78
CA ASN A 91 5.93 -2.49 -10.02
C ASN A 91 7.28 -3.03 -10.50
N GLN A 92 8.04 -3.68 -9.60
CA GLN A 92 9.35 -4.26 -9.89
C GLN A 92 10.44 -3.27 -10.32
N ARG A 93 10.25 -1.98 -10.01
CA ARG A 93 11.19 -0.90 -10.34
C ARG A 93 11.54 -0.10 -9.09
N ILE A 94 12.78 0.39 -9.05
CA ILE A 94 13.31 1.23 -7.99
C ILE A 94 13.54 2.62 -8.55
N TYR A 95 12.91 3.62 -7.94
CA TYR A 95 12.97 5.01 -8.36
C TYR A 95 13.77 5.85 -7.37
N LEU A 96 14.71 6.62 -7.89
CA LEU A 96 15.51 7.58 -7.13
C LEU A 96 15.29 8.99 -7.67
N GLU A 97 15.69 9.97 -6.88
CA GLU A 97 15.67 11.40 -7.24
C GLU A 97 14.29 11.88 -7.72
N ASN A 98 13.21 11.46 -7.04
CA ASN A 98 11.82 11.71 -7.45
C ASN A 98 11.53 11.25 -8.89
N TYR A 99 11.68 9.95 -9.15
CA TYR A 99 11.40 9.29 -10.45
C TYR A 99 12.33 9.66 -11.61
N ARG A 100 13.40 10.43 -11.36
CA ARG A 100 14.35 10.86 -12.39
C ARG A 100 15.36 9.78 -12.76
N VAL A 101 15.59 8.83 -11.86
CA VAL A 101 16.44 7.66 -12.12
C VAL A 101 15.62 6.41 -11.79
N CYS A 102 15.64 5.44 -12.71
CA CYS A 102 14.92 4.18 -12.54
C CYS A 102 15.84 2.98 -12.74
N TYR A 103 15.69 1.99 -11.88
CA TYR A 103 16.29 0.67 -11.99
C TYR A 103 15.19 -0.39 -12.11
N THR A 104 15.37 -1.38 -12.98
CA THR A 104 14.58 -2.61 -12.96
C THR A 104 15.23 -3.61 -12.03
N ILE A 105 14.45 -4.41 -11.29
CA ILE A 105 15.01 -5.51 -10.48
C ILE A 105 15.39 -6.74 -11.33
N ASN A 106 14.96 -6.78 -12.60
CA ASN A 106 15.15 -7.92 -13.49
C ASN A 106 16.27 -7.66 -14.52
N GLY A 107 17.40 -7.11 -14.06
CA GLY A 107 18.57 -6.94 -14.92
C GLY A 107 19.32 -8.25 -15.20
N LEU A 108 20.46 -8.13 -15.88
CA LEU A 108 21.35 -9.27 -16.15
C LEU A 108 21.78 -9.92 -14.82
N GLU A 109 21.82 -11.25 -14.80
CA GLU A 109 22.11 -12.05 -13.60
C GLU A 109 21.20 -11.74 -12.42
N LEU A 110 19.99 -11.22 -12.68
CA LEU A 110 18.99 -10.86 -11.68
C LEU A 110 19.39 -9.67 -10.79
N ILE A 111 20.47 -8.96 -11.14
CA ILE A 111 20.96 -7.77 -10.44
C ILE A 111 20.20 -6.55 -10.96
N PRO A 112 19.77 -5.61 -10.09
CA PRO A 112 19.13 -4.39 -10.55
C PRO A 112 19.96 -3.61 -11.58
N SER A 113 19.35 -3.29 -12.71
CA SER A 113 20.00 -2.56 -13.80
C SER A 113 19.30 -1.23 -14.07
N LYS A 114 20.08 -0.21 -14.40
CA LYS A 114 19.57 1.13 -14.69
C LYS A 114 18.82 1.11 -16.02
N LEU A 115 17.55 1.52 -16.00
CA LEU A 115 16.73 1.68 -17.20
C LEU A 115 16.95 3.05 -17.84
N TYR A 116 16.80 4.11 -17.04
CA TYR A 116 16.99 5.48 -17.50
C TYR A 116 17.53 6.40 -16.40
N ALA A 117 18.08 7.53 -16.82
CA ALA A 117 18.43 8.66 -15.97
C ALA A 117 18.13 9.96 -16.72
N LEU A 118 17.19 10.75 -16.20
CA LEU A 118 16.80 12.01 -16.83
C LEU A 118 17.93 13.05 -16.72
N PRO A 119 18.17 13.86 -17.77
CA PRO A 119 19.25 14.84 -17.80
C PRO A 119 19.09 15.89 -16.70
N THR A 120 20.20 16.31 -16.09
CA THR A 120 20.21 17.32 -15.01
C THR A 120 19.40 18.55 -15.40
N CYS A 121 18.60 19.05 -14.46
CA CYS A 121 17.68 20.16 -14.73
C CYS A 121 17.70 21.18 -13.59
N SER A 122 17.27 22.41 -13.91
CA SER A 122 17.12 23.46 -12.91
C SER A 122 15.98 23.12 -11.93
N PRO A 123 15.95 23.73 -10.74
CA PRO A 123 14.91 23.47 -9.74
C PRO A 123 13.47 23.61 -10.26
N SER A 124 13.24 24.48 -11.25
CA SER A 124 11.93 24.72 -11.86
C SER A 124 11.42 23.54 -12.71
N TYR A 125 12.31 22.68 -13.21
CA TYR A 125 11.95 21.51 -14.01
C TYR A 125 12.02 20.20 -13.23
N LYS A 126 12.21 20.27 -11.91
CA LYS A 126 12.26 19.07 -11.05
C LYS A 126 10.87 18.46 -10.90
N ILE A 127 10.83 17.14 -10.98
CA ILE A 127 9.65 16.34 -10.62
C ILE A 127 9.46 16.50 -9.10
N GLN A 128 8.29 16.98 -8.71
CA GLN A 128 7.88 17.14 -7.32
C GLN A 128 7.17 15.89 -6.80
N GLU A 129 6.36 15.27 -7.64
CA GLU A 129 5.59 14.07 -7.31
C GLU A 129 5.46 13.19 -8.56
N GLY A 130 5.44 11.87 -8.38
CA GLY A 130 5.30 10.91 -9.47
C GLY A 130 4.29 9.83 -9.15
N LEU A 131 3.63 9.32 -10.18
CA LEU A 131 2.63 8.26 -10.05
C LEU A 131 2.74 7.30 -11.22
N ILE A 132 2.95 6.02 -10.93
CA ILE A 132 3.04 4.99 -11.96
C ILE A 132 1.63 4.65 -12.45
N CYS A 133 1.47 4.65 -13.77
CA CYS A 133 0.25 4.28 -14.46
C CYS A 133 0.54 3.03 -15.30
N ALA A 134 0.55 1.87 -14.63
CA ALA A 134 0.69 0.57 -15.27
C ALA A 134 -0.57 -0.27 -14.98
N SER A 135 -1.31 -0.65 -16.03
CA SER A 135 -2.41 -1.61 -15.89
C SER A 135 -1.84 -3.02 -15.80
N ARG A 136 -2.23 -3.79 -14.78
CA ARG A 136 -1.94 -5.24 -14.66
C ARG A 136 -2.76 -6.07 -15.67
N LEU A 137 -3.90 -5.55 -16.11
CA LEU A 137 -4.75 -6.20 -17.08
C LEU A 137 -4.37 -5.74 -18.49
N VAL A 138 -4.07 -6.69 -19.36
CA VAL A 138 -4.10 -6.55 -20.81
C VAL A 138 -5.54 -6.21 -21.18
N ILE A 139 -5.92 -4.95 -21.05
CA ILE A 139 -7.09 -4.44 -21.76
C ILE A 139 -6.63 -4.46 -23.21
N GLU A 140 -7.02 -5.51 -23.93
CA GLU A 140 -6.60 -5.85 -25.31
C GLU A 140 -6.85 -4.75 -26.36
N PHE A 141 -7.35 -3.58 -25.97
CA PHE A 141 -7.73 -2.52 -26.89
C PHE A 141 -7.32 -1.16 -26.34
N PHE A 142 -6.01 -0.90 -26.27
CA PHE A 142 -5.57 0.48 -26.29
C PHE A 142 -5.74 1.04 -27.72
N PRO A 143 -6.52 2.09 -27.92
CA PRO A 143 -6.89 2.58 -29.25
C PRO A 143 -5.74 3.22 -30.05
N LYS A 144 -4.51 3.31 -29.49
CA LYS A 144 -3.34 3.93 -30.14
C LYS A 144 -2.04 3.19 -29.81
N LYS A 145 -1.09 3.22 -30.77
CA LYS A 145 0.33 2.95 -30.50
C LYS A 145 0.83 3.97 -29.47
N GLY A 146 1.49 3.52 -28.39
CA GLY A 146 2.02 4.39 -27.34
C GLY A 146 1.27 4.39 -25.99
N HIS A 147 0.30 3.49 -25.79
CA HIS A 147 -0.30 3.21 -24.48
C HIS A 147 0.41 2.04 -23.78
N GLY A 148 1.75 2.05 -23.79
CA GLY A 148 2.53 1.21 -22.89
C GLY A 148 2.40 1.70 -21.43
N PRO A 149 2.97 0.98 -20.46
CA PRO A 149 3.08 1.48 -19.10
C PRO A 149 3.87 2.81 -19.08
N TYR A 150 3.38 3.78 -18.32
CA TYR A 150 3.99 5.10 -18.19
C TYR A 150 3.93 5.56 -16.73
N PHE A 151 4.65 6.62 -16.40
CA PHE A 151 4.40 7.33 -15.15
C PHE A 151 4.06 8.79 -15.44
N LEU A 152 3.25 9.38 -14.56
CA LEU A 152 2.92 10.80 -14.58
C LEU A 152 3.85 11.51 -13.60
N GLY A 153 4.56 12.52 -14.08
CA GLY A 153 5.39 13.39 -13.26
C GLY A 153 4.78 14.78 -13.16
N LEU A 154 4.53 15.22 -11.93
CA LEU A 154 4.13 16.60 -11.64
C LEU A 154 5.39 17.46 -11.45
N VAL A 155 5.56 18.44 -12.33
CA VAL A 155 6.77 19.25 -12.39
C VAL A 155 6.55 20.61 -11.72
N ALA A 156 7.62 21.16 -11.13
CA ALA A 156 7.57 22.39 -10.35
C ALA A 156 7.10 23.64 -11.12
N ASP A 157 7.24 23.64 -12.45
CA ASP A 157 6.80 24.68 -13.39
C ASP A 157 5.30 24.63 -13.73
N GLY A 158 4.53 23.75 -13.09
CA GLY A 158 3.08 23.65 -13.30
C GLY A 158 2.69 22.76 -14.48
N TRP A 159 3.61 21.91 -14.94
CA TRP A 159 3.34 20.90 -15.96
C TRP A 159 3.05 19.53 -15.35
N LEU A 160 2.11 18.82 -15.96
CA LEU A 160 1.93 17.38 -15.80
C LEU A 160 2.48 16.69 -17.05
N ARG A 161 3.52 15.90 -16.89
CA ARG A 161 4.19 15.20 -18.00
C ARG A 161 3.96 13.71 -17.91
N ARG A 162 3.68 13.09 -19.04
CA ARG A 162 3.60 11.64 -19.20
C ARG A 162 4.93 11.13 -19.72
N TYR A 163 5.57 10.25 -18.96
CA TYR A 163 6.87 9.69 -19.27
C TYR A 163 6.74 8.20 -19.58
N ASP A 164 7.43 7.74 -20.62
CA ASP A 164 7.59 6.31 -20.87
C ASP A 164 8.34 5.66 -19.70
N ILE A 165 7.85 4.51 -19.21
CA ILE A 165 8.36 3.91 -17.97
C ILE A 165 9.74 3.25 -18.15
N ASP A 166 10.11 2.87 -19.38
CA ASP A 166 11.32 2.12 -19.66
C ASP A 166 12.46 3.05 -20.12
N THR A 167 12.13 4.07 -20.93
CA THR A 167 13.10 5.02 -21.49
C THR A 167 13.17 6.34 -20.72
N GLY A 168 12.11 6.70 -19.99
CA GLY A 168 11.98 8.02 -19.37
C GLY A 168 11.73 9.16 -20.37
N GLU A 169 11.41 8.85 -21.64
CA GLU A 169 11.10 9.87 -22.64
C GLU A 169 9.74 10.53 -22.37
N ILE A 170 9.65 11.83 -22.65
CA ILE A 170 8.40 12.58 -22.50
C ILE A 170 7.50 12.23 -23.68
N MET A 171 6.33 11.66 -23.38
CA MET A 171 5.34 11.26 -24.38
C MET A 171 4.29 12.34 -24.61
N GLU A 172 3.83 12.99 -23.54
CA GLU A 172 2.81 14.05 -23.56
C GLU A 172 3.07 15.06 -22.45
N GLU A 173 2.73 16.33 -22.71
CA GLU A 173 2.85 17.42 -21.75
C GLU A 173 1.53 18.18 -21.64
N ILE A 174 1.09 18.40 -20.40
CA ILE A 174 -0.15 19.12 -20.10
C ILE A 174 0.20 20.27 -19.17
N PHE A 175 -0.03 21.50 -19.63
CA PHE A 175 0.12 22.68 -18.81
C PHE A 175 -1.08 22.82 -17.87
N LEU A 176 -0.84 22.92 -16.56
CA LEU A 176 -1.92 22.98 -15.57
C LEU A 176 -2.35 24.42 -15.28
N SER A 177 -1.40 25.26 -14.87
CA SER A 177 -1.65 26.65 -14.47
C SER A 177 -0.35 27.41 -14.20
N LEU A 178 -0.32 28.72 -14.49
CA LEU A 178 0.74 29.63 -14.00
C LEU A 178 0.50 30.10 -12.56
N THR A 179 -0.76 30.31 -12.19
CA THR A 179 -1.14 30.93 -10.90
C THR A 179 -1.30 29.93 -9.75
N THR A 180 -1.69 28.70 -10.04
CA THR A 180 -2.00 27.68 -9.03
C THR A 180 -0.88 26.67 -8.97
N ARG A 181 -0.24 26.54 -7.81
CA ARG A 181 0.82 25.55 -7.60
C ARG A 181 0.21 24.19 -7.25
N PHE A 182 0.44 23.22 -8.11
CA PHE A 182 0.10 21.82 -7.88
C PHE A 182 1.27 21.09 -7.22
N LYS A 183 0.96 20.18 -6.29
CA LYS A 183 2.00 19.44 -5.55
C LYS A 183 1.67 17.96 -5.36
N TYR A 184 0.40 17.60 -5.28
CA TYR A 184 0.00 16.24 -4.93
C TYR A 184 -0.63 15.53 -6.12
N LEU A 185 -0.27 14.26 -6.30
CA LEU A 185 -0.75 13.39 -7.35
C LEU A 185 -1.20 12.07 -6.72
N THR A 186 -2.45 11.69 -6.97
CA THR A 186 -3.08 10.52 -6.31
C THR A 186 -3.91 9.71 -7.29
N TRP A 187 -3.88 8.39 -7.12
CA TRP A 187 -4.73 7.47 -7.86
C TRP A 187 -6.14 7.41 -7.25
N ASN A 188 -7.13 7.22 -8.10
CA ASN A 188 -8.51 6.92 -7.72
C ASN A 188 -8.91 5.65 -8.45
N GLU A 189 -8.64 4.52 -7.79
CA GLU A 189 -8.64 3.16 -8.33
C GLU A 189 -9.96 2.80 -9.00
N GLU A 190 -11.07 2.90 -8.27
CA GLU A 190 -12.40 2.52 -8.75
C GLU A 190 -12.84 3.31 -9.99
N ALA A 191 -12.44 4.58 -10.09
CA ALA A 191 -12.84 5.45 -11.19
C ALA A 191 -11.85 5.42 -12.37
N HIS A 192 -10.71 4.73 -12.24
CA HIS A 192 -9.60 4.78 -13.20
C HIS A 192 -9.20 6.23 -13.56
N THR A 193 -9.16 7.09 -12.53
CA THR A 193 -8.82 8.50 -12.68
C THR A 193 -7.61 8.87 -11.86
N VAL A 194 -6.92 9.93 -12.27
CA VAL A 194 -5.84 10.56 -11.51
C VAL A 194 -6.30 11.93 -11.05
N ILE A 195 -6.01 12.23 -9.79
CA ILE A 195 -6.32 13.51 -9.19
C ILE A 195 -5.02 14.28 -8.99
N VAL A 196 -4.98 15.50 -9.52
CA VAL A 196 -3.93 16.47 -9.26
C VAL A 196 -4.48 17.51 -8.29
N LYS A 197 -3.84 17.66 -7.14
CA LYS A 197 -4.27 18.54 -6.05
C LYS A 197 -3.28 19.68 -5.84
N SER A 198 -3.82 20.89 -5.67
CA SER A 198 -3.03 22.08 -5.36
C SER A 198 -2.49 22.08 -3.94
N ILE A 199 -1.51 22.95 -3.66
CA ILE A 199 -1.21 23.32 -2.28
C ILE A 199 -2.45 23.97 -1.62
N LEU A 200 -2.52 23.86 -0.30
CA LEU A 200 -3.57 24.49 0.49
C LEU A 200 -3.44 26.01 0.47
N LYS A 201 -4.58 26.68 0.35
CA LYS A 201 -4.80 28.13 0.28
C LYS A 201 -4.05 28.77 -0.88
N ASN A 202 -4.81 29.36 -1.79
CA ASN A 202 -4.24 30.13 -2.87
C ASN A 202 -3.86 31.53 -2.34
N ASN A 203 -2.69 32.05 -2.73
CA ASN A 203 -2.26 33.39 -2.33
C ASN A 203 -3.17 34.49 -2.91
N TYR A 204 -3.90 34.20 -3.99
CA TYR A 204 -4.72 35.18 -4.71
C TYR A 204 -6.16 35.27 -4.21
N ASP A 205 -6.76 34.17 -3.73
CA ASP A 205 -8.12 34.15 -3.21
C ASP A 205 -8.14 33.44 -1.85
N PRO A 206 -8.28 34.18 -0.73
CA PRO A 206 -8.26 33.60 0.62
C PRO A 206 -9.49 32.72 0.90
N THR A 207 -10.53 32.78 0.06
CA THR A 207 -11.71 31.93 0.18
C THR A 207 -11.53 30.57 -0.51
N GLU A 208 -10.55 30.44 -1.40
CA GLU A 208 -10.20 29.20 -2.10
C GLU A 208 -9.24 28.36 -1.24
N ILE A 209 -9.69 27.18 -0.82
CA ILE A 209 -8.87 26.25 -0.03
C ILE A 209 -7.99 25.41 -0.92
N VAL A 210 -8.55 24.79 -1.96
CA VAL A 210 -7.82 23.86 -2.82
C VAL A 210 -8.46 23.79 -4.20
N THR A 211 -7.61 23.64 -5.22
CA THR A 211 -8.00 23.27 -6.59
C THR A 211 -7.69 21.79 -6.83
N LEU A 212 -8.68 21.08 -7.37
CA LEU A 212 -8.59 19.66 -7.70
C LEU A 212 -8.84 19.50 -9.22
N CYS A 213 -7.91 18.84 -9.90
CA CYS A 213 -8.03 18.46 -11.31
C CYS A 213 -8.14 16.94 -11.41
N ILE A 214 -9.04 16.45 -12.26
CA ILE A 214 -9.33 15.04 -12.47
C ILE A 214 -9.04 14.71 -13.93
N PHE A 215 -8.26 13.65 -14.15
CA PHE A 215 -7.93 13.12 -15.45
C PHE A 215 -8.38 11.67 -15.56
N SER A 216 -8.94 11.28 -16.70
CA SER A 216 -9.16 9.87 -17.02
C SER A 216 -7.84 9.25 -17.43
N LEU A 217 -7.63 7.97 -17.13
CA LEU A 217 -6.53 7.19 -17.70
C LEU A 217 -7.05 6.32 -18.85
N PHE A 218 -6.19 6.10 -19.85
CA PHE A 218 -6.45 5.21 -20.99
C PHE A 218 -7.67 5.56 -21.86
N PRO A 219 -7.66 6.70 -22.60
CA PRO A 219 -6.54 7.64 -22.76
C PRO A 219 -6.49 8.71 -21.66
N LEU A 220 -5.31 9.32 -21.50
CA LEU A 220 -5.13 10.49 -20.66
C LEU A 220 -5.96 11.65 -21.23
N ASP A 221 -7.03 12.04 -20.54
CA ASP A 221 -7.88 13.16 -20.94
C ASP A 221 -8.35 13.97 -19.72
N PHE A 222 -8.65 15.24 -19.95
CA PHE A 222 -9.15 16.15 -18.93
C PHE A 222 -10.63 15.86 -18.67
N VAL A 223 -10.98 15.60 -17.41
CA VAL A 223 -12.35 15.32 -16.99
C VAL A 223 -12.94 16.53 -16.28
N ALA A 224 -12.22 17.04 -15.26
CA ALA A 224 -12.73 18.10 -14.43
C ALA A 224 -11.64 18.93 -13.77
N LYS A 225 -11.92 20.21 -13.55
CA LYS A 225 -11.23 21.09 -12.62
C LYS A 225 -12.29 21.75 -11.75
N LEU A 226 -12.14 21.62 -10.45
CA LEU A 226 -13.04 22.23 -9.47
C LEU A 226 -12.24 22.89 -8.34
N LYS A 227 -12.88 23.86 -7.70
CA LYS A 227 -12.34 24.61 -6.57
C LYS A 227 -13.23 24.43 -5.35
N VAL A 228 -12.61 24.24 -4.20
CA VAL A 228 -13.30 24.15 -2.91
C VAL A 228 -13.18 25.48 -2.19
N TYR A 229 -14.32 26.10 -1.90
CA TYR A 229 -14.38 27.42 -1.26
C TYR A 229 -14.97 27.37 0.15
N THR A 230 -14.41 28.16 1.07
CA THR A 230 -14.92 28.30 2.45
C THR A 230 -16.34 28.86 2.49
N LYS A 231 -16.69 29.77 1.56
CA LYS A 231 -18.06 30.33 1.45
C LYS A 231 -19.15 29.27 1.18
N ILE A 232 -18.79 28.13 0.57
CA ILE A 232 -19.75 27.07 0.22
C ILE A 232 -19.73 25.96 1.26
N PHE A 233 -18.53 25.52 1.66
CA PHE A 233 -18.36 24.34 2.50
C PHE A 233 -18.30 24.66 3.99
N GLY A 234 -18.00 25.91 4.36
CA GLY A 234 -17.87 26.38 5.75
C GLY A 234 -16.55 27.11 5.98
N LYS A 235 -16.53 28.04 6.96
CA LYS A 235 -15.32 28.80 7.31
C LYS A 235 -14.24 27.95 7.98
N ASP A 236 -14.64 26.81 8.55
CA ASP A 236 -13.79 25.88 9.28
C ASP A 236 -13.16 24.80 8.39
N VAL A 237 -13.30 24.88 7.07
CA VAL A 237 -12.66 23.93 6.14
C VAL A 237 -11.14 24.06 6.19
N ASN A 238 -10.47 22.93 6.39
CA ASN A 238 -9.03 22.80 6.41
C ASN A 238 -8.51 22.24 5.08
N ASP A 239 -9.08 21.10 4.65
CA ASP A 239 -8.58 20.35 3.50
C ASP A 239 -9.75 19.70 2.73
N ALA A 240 -9.50 19.35 1.47
CA ALA A 240 -10.37 18.50 0.69
C ALA A 240 -9.57 17.53 -0.20
N VAL A 241 -10.06 16.30 -0.31
CA VAL A 241 -9.47 15.21 -1.10
C VAL A 241 -10.58 14.49 -1.85
N ILE A 242 -10.25 13.92 -3.01
CA ILE A 242 -11.15 13.01 -3.72
C ILE A 242 -10.61 11.60 -3.53
N SER A 243 -11.50 10.67 -3.14
CA SER A 243 -11.18 9.27 -2.93
C SER A 243 -12.43 8.44 -3.22
N GLU A 244 -12.30 7.32 -3.94
CA GLU A 244 -13.40 6.37 -4.22
C GLU A 244 -14.72 7.04 -4.67
N GLY A 245 -14.60 7.98 -5.61
CA GLY A 245 -15.76 8.69 -6.15
C GLY A 245 -16.47 9.63 -5.15
N LEU A 246 -15.85 9.93 -4.01
CA LEU A 246 -16.31 10.89 -3.01
C LEU A 246 -15.39 12.11 -2.96
N LEU A 247 -15.98 13.28 -2.73
CA LEU A 247 -15.25 14.46 -2.27
C LEU A 247 -15.31 14.46 -0.74
N CYS A 248 -14.16 14.25 -0.11
CA CYS A 248 -13.97 14.27 1.34
C CYS A 248 -13.52 15.67 1.75
N VAL A 249 -14.30 16.36 2.59
CA VAL A 249 -13.95 17.69 3.11
C VAL A 249 -13.72 17.61 4.61
N SER A 250 -12.55 18.05 5.03
CA SER A 250 -12.08 18.01 6.41
C SER A 250 -12.19 19.39 7.05
N HIS A 251 -12.69 19.43 8.28
CA HIS A 251 -12.93 20.66 9.03
C HIS A 251 -12.05 20.73 10.28
N THR A 252 -11.61 21.93 10.67
CA THR A 252 -10.83 22.17 11.90
C THR A 252 -11.60 21.82 13.17
N SER A 253 -12.93 21.76 13.09
CA SER A 253 -13.83 21.28 14.14
C SER A 253 -13.74 19.76 14.39
N GLY A 254 -13.00 19.03 13.55
CA GLY A 254 -12.85 17.58 13.58
C GLY A 254 -13.88 16.83 12.74
N PHE A 255 -14.80 17.53 12.07
CA PHE A 255 -15.78 16.92 11.18
C PHE A 255 -15.15 16.57 9.83
N VAL A 256 -15.46 15.38 9.35
CA VAL A 256 -15.20 14.93 7.98
C VAL A 256 -16.55 14.72 7.31
N ARG A 257 -16.76 15.39 6.18
CA ARG A 257 -18.00 15.33 5.40
C ARG A 257 -17.72 14.77 4.02
N LEU A 258 -18.48 13.76 3.63
CA LEU A 258 -18.36 13.09 2.34
C LEU A 258 -19.50 13.54 1.41
N TYR A 259 -19.14 13.91 0.18
CA TYR A 259 -20.08 14.33 -0.85
C TYR A 259 -19.92 13.45 -2.09
N SER A 260 -21.01 13.15 -2.79
CA SER A 260 -20.95 12.37 -4.03
C SER A 260 -20.27 13.17 -5.14
N LEU A 261 -19.12 12.70 -5.63
CA LEU A 261 -18.46 13.33 -6.78
C LEU A 261 -19.33 13.23 -8.04
N LYS A 262 -20.01 12.09 -8.23
CA LYS A 262 -20.95 11.88 -9.34
C LYS A 262 -22.06 12.92 -9.35
N HIS A 263 -22.64 13.23 -8.18
CA HIS A 263 -23.65 14.28 -8.06
C HIS A 263 -23.05 15.67 -8.39
N ILE A 264 -21.85 15.96 -7.89
CA ILE A 264 -21.17 17.24 -8.15
C ILE A 264 -20.91 17.42 -9.65
N MET A 265 -20.35 16.40 -10.30
CA MET A 265 -20.08 16.41 -11.74
C MET A 265 -21.36 16.55 -12.57
N LYS A 266 -22.48 15.95 -12.15
CA LYS A 266 -23.75 16.07 -12.86
C LYS A 266 -24.41 17.45 -12.69
N SER A 267 -24.30 18.04 -11.50
CA SER A 267 -25.08 19.23 -11.12
C SER A 267 -24.35 20.55 -11.35
N PHE A 268 -23.01 20.54 -11.33
CA PHE A 268 -22.18 21.76 -11.38
C PHE A 268 -21.22 21.82 -12.58
N CYS A 269 -21.26 20.84 -13.47
CA CYS A 269 -20.49 20.87 -14.71
C CYS A 269 -21.13 21.85 -15.70
N LYS A 270 -20.37 22.87 -16.10
CA LYS A 270 -20.81 23.86 -17.09
C LYS A 270 -20.69 23.33 -18.52
N TYR A 271 -19.59 22.64 -18.80
CA TYR A 271 -19.28 22.09 -20.12
C TYR A 271 -18.25 20.97 -20.02
N LYS A 272 -18.20 20.14 -21.06
CA LYS A 272 -17.19 19.09 -21.23
C LYS A 272 -16.21 19.51 -22.32
N ILE A 273 -14.92 19.28 -22.09
CA ILE A 273 -13.87 19.59 -23.04
C ILE A 273 -12.74 18.59 -22.88
N SER A 274 -12.16 18.15 -24.00
CA SER A 274 -10.99 17.27 -24.02
C SER A 274 -9.70 18.08 -24.14
N LEU A 275 -8.59 17.50 -23.71
CA LEU A 275 -7.24 18.01 -23.91
C LEU A 275 -6.98 18.35 -25.39
N GLY A 276 -6.21 19.41 -25.62
CA GLY A 276 -5.83 19.90 -26.94
C GLY A 276 -6.95 20.61 -27.71
N LYS A 277 -8.22 20.49 -27.31
CA LYS A 277 -9.32 21.22 -27.95
C LYS A 277 -9.35 22.68 -27.52
N HIS A 278 -9.73 23.56 -28.46
CA HIS A 278 -9.88 24.99 -28.22
C HIS A 278 -11.04 25.26 -27.23
N CYS A 279 -10.74 25.98 -26.16
CA CYS A 279 -11.67 26.36 -25.12
C CYS A 279 -11.97 27.86 -25.20
N LYS A 280 -13.22 28.23 -25.45
CA LYS A 280 -13.65 29.63 -25.49
C LYS A 280 -13.41 30.37 -24.17
N GLU A 281 -13.58 29.71 -23.03
CA GLU A 281 -13.36 30.34 -21.71
C GLU A 281 -11.88 30.65 -21.44
N LEU A 282 -10.95 29.89 -22.03
CA LEU A 282 -9.53 30.16 -21.90
C LEU A 282 -8.97 31.02 -23.03
N GLY A 283 -9.64 31.09 -24.18
CA GLY A 283 -9.13 31.72 -25.40
C GLY A 283 -8.06 30.88 -26.12
N GLY A 284 -7.87 29.61 -25.75
CA GLY A 284 -6.79 28.77 -26.26
C GLY A 284 -7.03 27.27 -26.08
N ALA A 285 -6.02 26.46 -26.40
CA ALA A 285 -6.11 25.00 -26.28
C ALA A 285 -6.09 24.54 -24.81
N THR A 286 -6.95 23.59 -24.48
CA THR A 286 -7.04 23.00 -23.13
C THR A 286 -5.78 22.22 -22.80
N GLY A 287 -5.09 22.58 -21.72
CA GLY A 287 -3.80 22.00 -21.35
C GLY A 287 -2.60 22.57 -22.13
N GLY A 288 -2.83 23.58 -23.00
CA GLY A 288 -1.76 24.27 -23.70
C GLY A 288 -1.24 25.48 -22.92
N HIS A 289 0.07 25.73 -22.99
CA HIS A 289 0.66 26.96 -22.45
C HIS A 289 0.31 28.16 -23.34
N PRO A 290 -0.02 29.35 -22.78
CA PRO A 290 -0.03 29.73 -21.36
C PRO A 290 -1.39 29.53 -20.65
N PHE A 291 -2.38 28.96 -21.34
CA PHE A 291 -3.78 28.97 -20.91
C PHE A 291 -4.12 27.96 -19.81
N GLY A 292 -3.50 26.78 -19.85
CA GLY A 292 -3.66 25.73 -18.83
C GLY A 292 -5.02 25.04 -18.88
N LEU A 293 -5.58 24.71 -17.70
CA LEU A 293 -6.85 23.98 -17.59
C LEU A 293 -8.05 24.88 -17.23
N PRO A 294 -9.20 24.72 -17.91
CA PRO A 294 -10.41 25.50 -17.65
C PRO A 294 -11.11 25.06 -16.37
N LEU A 295 -11.75 25.99 -15.65
CA LEU A 295 -12.62 25.66 -14.51
C LEU A 295 -14.02 25.23 -14.98
N ASN A 296 -14.13 23.98 -15.42
CA ASN A 296 -15.37 23.46 -16.00
C ASN A 296 -16.42 23.00 -14.96
N ILE A 297 -16.03 22.82 -13.69
CA ILE A 297 -16.95 22.57 -12.58
C ILE A 297 -16.93 23.77 -11.62
N GLN A 298 -18.08 24.43 -11.49
CA GLN A 298 -18.25 25.54 -10.56
C GLN A 298 -19.35 25.21 -9.55
N ILE A 299 -18.94 24.83 -8.34
CA ILE A 299 -19.87 24.60 -7.24
C ILE A 299 -20.41 25.96 -6.82
N SER A 300 -21.73 26.15 -6.96
CA SER A 300 -22.41 27.40 -6.59
C SER A 300 -23.20 27.27 -5.27
N LYS A 301 -23.64 26.05 -4.95
CA LYS A 301 -24.38 25.70 -3.73
C LYS A 301 -23.75 24.48 -3.08
N LYS A 302 -23.81 24.40 -1.74
CA LYS A 302 -23.32 23.24 -0.99
C LYS A 302 -24.02 21.96 -1.46
N PRO A 303 -23.29 20.94 -1.94
CA PRO A 303 -23.89 19.65 -2.32
C PRO A 303 -24.47 18.92 -1.10
N PRO A 304 -25.41 17.98 -1.29
CA PRO A 304 -25.93 17.14 -0.20
C PRO A 304 -24.80 16.33 0.45
N VAL A 305 -24.75 16.35 1.78
CA VAL A 305 -23.81 15.52 2.57
C VAL A 305 -24.32 14.09 2.56
N LEU A 306 -23.47 13.14 2.17
CA LEU A 306 -23.79 11.71 2.20
C LEU A 306 -23.49 11.08 3.55
N PHE A 307 -22.37 11.49 4.14
CA PHE A 307 -21.88 10.95 5.41
C PHE A 307 -21.12 12.04 6.14
N GLU A 308 -21.28 12.07 7.46
CA GLU A 308 -20.61 13.00 8.35
C GLU A 308 -20.18 12.25 9.60
N VAL A 309 -18.92 12.40 9.98
CA VAL A 309 -18.38 11.85 11.21
C VAL A 309 -17.37 12.81 11.82
N ARG A 310 -17.19 12.73 13.13
CA ARG A 310 -16.19 13.52 13.84
C ARG A 310 -15.04 12.64 14.30
N CYS A 311 -13.84 12.87 13.77
CA CYS A 311 -12.66 12.05 14.06
C CYS A 311 -11.39 12.89 14.20
N ALA A 312 -10.43 12.37 14.95
CA ALA A 312 -9.09 12.94 15.07
C ALA A 312 -8.35 12.82 13.73
N ASN A 313 -7.51 13.82 13.44
CA ASN A 313 -6.66 13.89 12.24
C ASN A 313 -7.39 13.80 10.89
N SER A 314 -8.73 13.88 10.87
CA SER A 314 -9.55 13.70 9.67
C SER A 314 -9.32 12.34 8.97
N ASP A 315 -8.89 11.32 9.73
CA ASP A 315 -8.65 9.97 9.21
C ASP A 315 -9.91 9.13 9.40
N VAL A 316 -10.61 8.86 8.30
CA VAL A 316 -11.78 7.97 8.25
C VAL A 316 -11.46 6.87 7.25
N LYS A 317 -11.47 5.64 7.73
CA LYS A 317 -11.25 4.46 6.89
C LYS A 317 -12.58 3.74 6.75
N MET A 318 -12.96 3.38 5.53
CA MET A 318 -14.18 2.62 5.24
C MET A 318 -13.80 1.28 4.61
N GLY A 319 -14.53 0.23 4.94
CA GLY A 319 -14.24 -1.12 4.46
C GLY A 319 -15.02 -2.16 5.24
N GLY A 320 -14.59 -3.42 5.17
CA GLY A 320 -15.27 -4.51 5.87
C GLY A 320 -16.41 -5.12 5.07
N PHE A 321 -16.75 -6.37 5.39
CA PHE A 321 -17.97 -7.03 4.95
C PHE A 321 -18.70 -7.59 6.18
N PRO A 322 -19.83 -7.00 6.60
CA PRO A 322 -20.55 -5.88 5.98
C PRO A 322 -19.82 -4.53 6.16
N TRP A 323 -20.32 -3.47 5.52
CA TRP A 323 -19.65 -2.16 5.51
C TRP A 323 -19.55 -1.50 6.89
N HIS A 324 -18.33 -1.14 7.25
CA HIS A 324 -17.95 -0.48 8.49
C HIS A 324 -17.05 0.72 8.20
N TYR A 325 -16.92 1.58 9.20
CA TYR A 325 -15.89 2.60 9.21
C TYR A 325 -15.11 2.58 10.53
N LEU A 326 -13.84 2.93 10.41
CA LEU A 326 -12.86 2.94 11.50
C LEU A 326 -12.37 4.39 11.66
N ILE A 327 -12.45 4.89 12.89
CA ILE A 327 -12.00 6.23 13.25
C ILE A 327 -11.22 6.23 14.55
N MET A 328 -10.37 7.23 14.71
CA MET A 328 -9.91 7.68 16.03
C MET A 328 -10.87 8.77 16.52
N PRO A 329 -11.51 8.62 17.69
CA PRO A 329 -12.44 9.61 18.21
C PRO A 329 -11.77 10.98 18.39
N TRP A 330 -12.51 12.06 18.13
CA TRP A 330 -11.96 13.42 18.25
C TRP A 330 -11.47 13.75 19.67
N LYS A 331 -12.15 13.21 20.69
CA LYS A 331 -11.85 13.48 22.11
C LYS A 331 -10.77 12.57 22.68
N ASP A 332 -10.66 11.36 22.17
CA ASP A 332 -9.74 10.34 22.69
C ASP A 332 -8.85 9.82 21.57
N ARG A 333 -7.56 10.17 21.65
CA ARG A 333 -6.54 9.77 20.67
C ARG A 333 -5.82 8.48 21.06
N THR A 334 -6.28 7.82 22.12
CA THR A 334 -5.70 6.59 22.64
C THR A 334 -6.46 5.35 22.20
N ILE A 335 -7.54 5.51 21.43
CA ILE A 335 -8.36 4.41 20.95
C ILE A 335 -8.71 4.56 19.47
N PHE A 336 -8.92 3.42 18.80
CA PHE A 336 -9.67 3.35 17.56
C PHE A 336 -11.02 2.68 17.80
N GLU A 337 -12.04 3.13 17.09
CA GLU A 337 -13.39 2.62 17.21
C GLU A 337 -13.91 2.17 15.85
N VAL A 338 -14.59 1.02 15.83
CA VAL A 338 -15.19 0.40 14.65
C VAL A 338 -16.70 0.54 14.71
N TYR A 339 -17.28 1.20 13.70
CA TYR A 339 -18.71 1.50 13.63
C TYR A 339 -19.34 0.86 12.39
N SER A 340 -20.57 0.38 12.54
CA SER A 340 -21.39 -0.05 11.41
C SER A 340 -21.80 1.15 10.57
N LEU A 341 -21.61 1.08 9.25
CA LEU A 341 -22.01 2.15 8.34
C LEU A 341 -23.54 2.26 8.23
N GLU A 342 -24.26 1.15 8.34
CA GLU A 342 -25.72 1.10 8.21
C GLU A 342 -26.43 1.66 9.44
N THR A 343 -26.01 1.25 10.64
CA THR A 343 -26.69 1.60 11.89
C THR A 343 -26.03 2.76 12.64
N ASN A 344 -24.81 3.16 12.24
CA ASN A 344 -24.01 4.16 12.93
C ASN A 344 -23.76 3.82 14.42
N GLN A 345 -23.76 2.52 14.74
CA GLN A 345 -23.52 2.01 16.09
C GLN A 345 -22.10 1.43 16.19
N LEU A 346 -21.48 1.61 17.35
CA LEU A 346 -20.21 0.99 17.70
C LEU A 346 -20.40 -0.54 17.71
N ALA A 347 -19.52 -1.26 17.02
CA ALA A 347 -19.51 -2.72 17.07
C ALA A 347 -19.18 -3.19 18.50
N GLN A 348 -19.80 -4.28 18.95
CA GLN A 348 -19.44 -4.90 20.22
C GLN A 348 -17.96 -5.31 20.20
N ASP A 349 -17.22 -4.97 21.25
CA ASP A 349 -15.76 -5.14 21.33
C ASP A 349 -14.99 -4.39 20.22
N GLY A 350 -15.62 -3.39 19.59
CA GLY A 350 -15.08 -2.59 18.49
C GLY A 350 -14.10 -1.49 18.90
N THR A 351 -13.63 -1.48 20.16
CA THR A 351 -12.67 -0.50 20.67
C THR A 351 -11.27 -1.12 20.74
N LEU A 352 -10.32 -0.52 20.02
CA LEU A 352 -8.93 -0.95 19.93
C LEU A 352 -8.03 0.06 20.65
N GLN A 353 -7.41 -0.37 21.74
CA GLN A 353 -6.56 0.48 22.57
C GLN A 353 -5.18 0.69 21.93
N CYS A 354 -4.76 1.95 21.80
CA CYS A 354 -3.42 2.33 21.39
C CYS A 354 -2.44 2.32 22.58
N SER A 355 -1.19 1.94 22.32
CA SER A 355 -0.09 2.08 23.27
C SER A 355 0.37 3.54 23.35
N THR A 356 0.30 4.13 24.54
CA THR A 356 0.69 5.53 24.80
C THR A 356 2.20 5.73 25.00
N LEU A 357 2.96 4.64 25.11
CA LEU A 357 4.39 4.65 25.45
C LEU A 357 5.31 4.41 24.24
N ALA A 358 4.74 4.30 23.04
CA ALA A 358 5.47 3.94 21.83
C ALA A 358 6.03 5.18 21.10
N ILE A 359 7.24 5.06 20.56
CA ILE A 359 7.86 6.08 19.69
C ILE A 359 7.06 6.24 18.38
N ARG A 360 6.47 5.15 17.89
CA ARG A 360 5.64 5.15 16.67
C ARG A 360 4.16 5.08 17.04
N PRO A 361 3.30 5.86 16.37
CA PRO A 361 1.87 5.79 16.59
C PRO A 361 1.30 4.48 16.07
N ASP A 362 0.42 3.87 16.86
CA ASP A 362 -0.34 2.69 16.46
C ASP A 362 -1.18 2.99 15.22
N ARG A 363 -1.35 1.97 14.38
CA ARG A 363 -2.10 2.08 13.11
C ARG A 363 -3.17 1.02 13.05
N SER A 364 -4.37 1.42 12.65
CA SER A 364 -5.47 0.51 12.37
C SER A 364 -5.98 0.73 10.96
N LEU A 365 -6.25 -0.36 10.22
CA LEU A 365 -6.75 -0.33 8.85
C LEU A 365 -7.52 -1.61 8.49
N PHE A 366 -8.38 -1.53 7.48
CA PHE A 366 -9.00 -2.70 6.89
C PHE A 366 -7.96 -3.50 6.10
N HIS A 367 -7.98 -4.81 6.25
CA HIS A 367 -7.05 -5.71 5.59
C HIS A 367 -7.23 -5.60 4.06
N PRO A 368 -6.14 -5.45 3.28
CA PRO A 368 -6.20 -5.26 1.84
C PRO A 368 -6.52 -6.53 1.03
N ASP A 369 -6.97 -7.62 1.66
CA ASP A 369 -7.22 -8.91 1.01
C ASP A 369 -8.71 -9.15 0.73
N ASP A 370 -9.52 -8.08 0.78
CA ASP A 370 -10.98 -8.10 0.66
C ASP A 370 -11.72 -8.98 1.68
N SER A 371 -11.04 -9.53 2.70
CA SER A 371 -11.68 -10.36 3.73
C SER A 371 -12.57 -9.56 4.69
N GLY A 372 -12.43 -8.24 4.68
CA GLY A 372 -13.08 -7.34 5.62
C GLY A 372 -12.53 -7.40 7.04
N ARG A 373 -11.41 -8.10 7.25
CA ARG A 373 -10.68 -8.13 8.52
C ARG A 373 -10.08 -6.76 8.83
N ILE A 374 -9.78 -6.52 10.10
CA ILE A 374 -9.11 -5.30 10.56
C ILE A 374 -7.72 -5.68 11.08
N ILE A 375 -6.70 -4.94 10.65
CA ILE A 375 -5.34 -5.03 11.15
C ILE A 375 -5.13 -3.88 12.14
N HIS A 376 -4.66 -4.21 13.33
CA HIS A 376 -4.21 -3.26 14.34
C HIS A 376 -2.73 -3.51 14.66
N LEU A 377 -1.90 -2.55 14.28
CA LEU A 377 -0.46 -2.54 14.46
C LEU A 377 -0.13 -1.71 15.70
N THR A 378 0.46 -2.35 16.70
CA THR A 378 1.02 -1.69 17.89
C THR A 378 2.55 -1.75 17.86
N ALA A 379 3.20 -1.17 18.87
CA ALA A 379 4.66 -1.20 19.00
C ALA A 379 5.27 -2.60 19.05
N SER A 380 4.53 -3.60 19.55
CA SER A 380 5.04 -4.97 19.78
C SER A 380 4.29 -6.05 18.98
N GLU A 381 3.01 -5.79 18.65
CA GLU A 381 2.10 -6.81 18.14
C GLU A 381 1.38 -6.34 16.87
N LEU A 382 1.09 -7.30 16.00
CA LEU A 382 0.14 -7.16 14.90
C LEU A 382 -1.08 -8.02 15.22
N ARG A 383 -2.23 -7.38 15.49
CA ARG A 383 -3.49 -8.05 15.84
C ARG A 383 -4.43 -8.02 14.64
N LEU A 384 -4.99 -9.16 14.29
CA LEU A 384 -6.04 -9.25 13.27
C LEU A 384 -7.39 -9.56 13.91
N PHE A 385 -8.43 -8.88 13.43
CA PHE A 385 -9.80 -9.04 13.89
C PHE A 385 -10.75 -9.30 12.72
N SER A 386 -11.80 -10.08 12.96
CA SER A 386 -12.91 -10.29 12.03
C SER A 386 -14.16 -9.61 12.55
N ILE A 387 -14.91 -9.06 11.61
CA ILE A 387 -16.25 -8.55 11.87
C ILE A 387 -17.22 -9.72 11.76
N CYS A 388 -18.01 -9.95 12.81
CA CYS A 388 -19.01 -11.02 12.86
C CYS A 388 -20.39 -10.42 13.13
N ILE A 389 -21.40 -10.92 12.41
CA ILE A 389 -22.79 -10.56 12.65
C ILE A 389 -23.50 -11.80 13.22
N ASP A 390 -23.87 -11.73 14.49
CA ASP A 390 -24.68 -12.76 15.15
C ASP A 390 -25.99 -12.10 15.59
N ASP A 391 -27.14 -12.63 15.15
CA ASP A 391 -28.48 -12.11 15.48
C ASP A 391 -28.69 -10.60 15.22
N GLY A 392 -28.02 -10.05 14.20
CA GLY A 392 -28.09 -8.63 13.84
C GLY A 392 -27.19 -7.72 14.69
N ILE A 393 -26.49 -8.27 15.69
CA ILE A 393 -25.48 -7.56 16.47
C ILE A 393 -24.13 -7.73 15.78
N CYS A 394 -23.49 -6.61 15.49
CA CYS A 394 -22.13 -6.61 14.97
C CYS A 394 -21.12 -6.67 16.12
N SER A 395 -20.18 -7.63 16.05
CA SER A 395 -19.10 -7.81 17.01
C SER A 395 -17.74 -7.92 16.32
N LEU A 396 -16.70 -7.47 17.01
CA LEU A 396 -15.32 -7.58 16.57
C LEU A 396 -14.64 -8.74 17.31
N LYS A 397 -14.30 -9.82 16.60
CA LYS A 397 -13.67 -11.00 17.19
C LYS A 397 -12.18 -11.09 16.82
N PRO A 398 -11.27 -11.33 17.77
CA PRO A 398 -9.85 -11.52 17.46
C PRO A 398 -9.65 -12.82 16.67
N ASN A 399 -8.85 -12.77 15.61
CA ASN A 399 -8.44 -13.94 14.83
C ASN A 399 -7.15 -14.55 15.37
N PHE A 400 -6.08 -13.78 15.26
CA PHE A 400 -4.75 -14.16 15.72
C PHE A 400 -3.91 -12.92 16.00
N ILE A 401 -2.86 -13.12 16.79
CA ILE A 401 -1.90 -12.10 17.17
C ILE A 401 -0.52 -12.59 16.72
N ILE A 402 0.18 -11.73 15.98
CA ILE A 402 1.59 -11.91 15.69
C ILE A 402 2.36 -11.06 16.68
N ASP A 403 2.99 -11.75 17.62
CA ASP A 403 3.91 -11.13 18.56
C ASP A 403 5.34 -11.54 18.18
N THR A 404 6.13 -10.55 17.78
CA THR A 404 7.53 -10.79 17.45
C THR A 404 8.37 -11.06 18.70
N THR A 405 7.94 -10.57 19.87
CA THR A 405 8.66 -10.67 21.16
C THR A 405 8.78 -12.07 21.73
N LEU A 406 7.95 -13.00 21.26
CA LEU A 406 7.96 -14.41 21.64
C LEU A 406 9.10 -15.21 20.98
N HIS A 407 9.75 -14.67 19.95
CA HIS A 407 10.87 -15.34 19.26
C HIS A 407 12.21 -15.09 19.96
N LYS A 408 12.25 -15.23 21.29
CA LYS A 408 13.51 -15.20 22.04
C LYS A 408 14.37 -16.40 21.61
N PRO A 409 15.68 -16.23 21.35
CA PRO A 409 16.57 -17.37 21.35
C PRO A 409 16.52 -18.01 22.75
N ASP A 410 16.39 -19.34 22.81
CA ASP A 410 16.51 -20.09 24.06
C ASP A 410 17.77 -19.62 24.79
N GLN A 411 17.60 -19.00 25.97
CA GLN A 411 18.71 -18.74 26.88
C GLN A 411 19.26 -20.08 27.33
N LYS A 412 20.18 -20.66 26.56
CA LYS A 412 21.07 -21.69 27.07
C LYS A 412 21.76 -21.11 28.31
N GLN A 413 21.55 -21.80 29.42
CA GLN A 413 22.07 -21.58 30.77
C GLN A 413 23.15 -20.49 30.88
N LYS A 414 22.81 -19.41 31.61
CA LYS A 414 23.74 -18.39 32.10
C LYS A 414 25.04 -19.02 32.60
N THR A 415 26.11 -18.88 31.82
CA THR A 415 27.47 -19.12 32.30
C THR A 415 27.77 -18.12 33.40
N GLN A 416 27.78 -18.58 34.65
CA GLN A 416 28.29 -17.80 35.77
C GLN A 416 29.77 -17.47 35.50
N LEU A 417 30.08 -16.20 35.28
CA LEU A 417 31.46 -15.72 35.22
C LEU A 417 32.11 -15.91 36.60
N LYS A 418 32.93 -16.97 36.70
CA LYS A 418 33.86 -17.18 37.82
C LYS A 418 35.20 -16.58 37.42
N THR A 419 35.78 -15.76 38.29
CA THR A 419 37.18 -15.33 38.14
C THR A 419 38.13 -16.52 38.34
N ARG A 420 39.39 -16.40 37.91
CA ARG A 420 40.45 -17.44 38.08
C ARG A 420 40.67 -17.89 39.54
N SER A 421 40.13 -17.20 40.54
CA SER A 421 40.16 -17.57 41.96
C SER A 421 38.87 -18.24 42.47
N GLY A 422 37.91 -18.55 41.60
CA GLY A 422 36.68 -19.28 41.94
C GLY A 422 35.57 -18.44 42.60
N ARG A 423 35.73 -17.12 42.73
CA ARG A 423 34.68 -16.24 43.27
C ARG A 423 33.59 -15.99 42.24
N THR A 424 32.35 -16.27 42.63
CA THR A 424 31.15 -15.94 41.86
C THR A 424 30.84 -14.45 42.03
N ILE A 425 30.95 -13.65 40.97
CA ILE A 425 30.63 -12.23 41.02
C ILE A 425 29.10 -12.09 40.98
N ARG A 426 28.49 -11.68 42.10
CA ARG A 426 27.12 -11.13 42.10
C ARG A 426 27.19 -9.67 41.66
N GLN A 427 26.86 -9.41 40.41
CA GLN A 427 26.79 -8.07 39.84
C GLN A 427 25.74 -7.25 40.61
N ARG A 428 26.17 -6.18 41.30
CA ARG A 428 25.25 -5.22 41.92
C ARG A 428 24.63 -4.37 40.81
N ARG A 429 23.29 -4.37 40.74
CA ARG A 429 22.51 -3.52 39.83
C ARG A 429 22.46 -2.11 40.43
N ASN A 430 23.06 -1.14 39.76
CA ASN A 430 22.81 0.27 40.06
C ASN A 430 21.45 0.62 39.44
N LEU A 431 20.52 1.05 40.28
CA LEU A 431 19.14 1.37 39.95
C LEU A 431 18.97 2.90 39.80
N ASP A 432 19.92 3.57 39.15
CA ASP A 432 19.87 5.01 38.88
C ASP A 432 20.28 5.28 37.43
N MET A 433 19.32 5.07 36.52
CA MET A 433 19.19 5.71 35.22
C MET A 433 17.74 5.55 34.78
N THR A 434 17.03 6.66 34.66
CA THR A 434 15.61 6.79 34.26
C THR A 434 15.34 6.48 32.78
N CYS A 435 16.00 5.46 32.22
CA CYS A 435 15.77 4.92 30.87
C CYS A 435 15.60 3.40 30.92
N SER A 436 14.60 2.91 31.66
CA SER A 436 14.24 1.49 31.74
C SER A 436 13.30 1.01 30.61
N ALA A 437 13.12 1.80 29.54
CA ALA A 437 12.24 1.47 28.42
C ALA A 437 12.95 0.86 27.19
N PHE A 438 14.26 0.59 27.25
CA PHE A 438 15.05 0.16 26.09
C PHE A 438 15.10 -1.36 25.82
N GLU A 439 14.40 -2.19 26.60
CA GLU A 439 14.26 -3.65 26.30
C GLU A 439 13.11 -3.97 25.32
N VAL A 440 12.59 -2.99 24.59
CA VAL A 440 11.42 -3.21 23.71
C VAL A 440 11.88 -3.66 22.33
N GLN A 441 11.85 -4.98 22.12
CA GLN A 441 11.77 -5.55 20.78
C GLN A 441 10.52 -4.97 20.10
N SER A 442 10.70 -4.26 18.99
CA SER A 442 9.62 -3.53 18.35
C SER A 442 9.27 -4.14 17.00
N LEU A 443 7.97 -4.34 16.79
CA LEU A 443 7.45 -4.56 15.46
C LEU A 443 7.63 -3.25 14.70
N VAL A 444 8.35 -3.29 13.58
CA VAL A 444 8.73 -2.09 12.83
C VAL A 444 7.63 -1.73 11.84
N THR A 445 7.27 -2.68 10.99
CA THR A 445 6.29 -2.51 9.93
C THR A 445 5.81 -3.88 9.42
N PHE A 446 4.75 -3.88 8.61
CA PHE A 446 4.26 -5.06 7.91
C PHE A 446 3.91 -4.74 6.46
N SER A 447 3.84 -5.77 5.63
CA SER A 447 3.32 -5.70 4.26
C SER A 447 2.54 -6.98 3.94
N TYR A 448 1.53 -6.85 3.08
CA TYR A 448 0.75 -7.97 2.57
C TYR A 448 1.15 -8.21 1.11
N GLU A 449 1.49 -9.46 0.79
CA GLU A 449 1.80 -9.90 -0.57
C GLU A 449 0.63 -10.75 -1.09
N ASP A 450 -0.02 -10.26 -2.15
CA ASP A 450 -1.30 -10.73 -2.67
C ASP A 450 -1.17 -12.03 -3.49
N GLU A 451 -0.06 -12.24 -4.18
CA GLU A 451 0.13 -13.42 -5.04
C GLU A 451 0.43 -14.71 -4.26
N LEU A 452 1.09 -14.59 -3.11
CA LEU A 452 1.50 -15.66 -2.20
C LEU A 452 0.60 -15.77 -0.95
N ASP A 453 -0.28 -14.79 -0.75
CA ASP A 453 -1.15 -14.68 0.42
C ASP A 453 -0.36 -14.71 1.75
N LEU A 454 0.68 -13.88 1.81
CA LEU A 454 1.62 -13.83 2.93
C LEU A 454 1.59 -12.48 3.64
N LEU A 455 1.70 -12.52 4.97
CA LEU A 455 2.01 -11.37 5.80
C LEU A 455 3.51 -11.32 6.07
N VAL A 456 4.14 -10.25 5.62
CA VAL A 456 5.56 -9.97 5.79
C VAL A 456 5.71 -9.01 6.96
N VAL A 457 6.34 -9.45 8.05
CA VAL A 457 6.51 -8.64 9.25
C VAL A 457 7.98 -8.39 9.51
N LEU A 458 8.36 -7.12 9.64
CA LEU A 458 9.71 -6.73 10.03
C LEU A 458 9.77 -6.50 11.54
N GLY A 459 10.54 -7.32 12.24
CA GLY A 459 10.85 -7.13 13.66
C GLY A 459 12.28 -6.67 13.86
N ALA A 460 12.48 -5.72 14.79
CA ALA A 460 13.79 -5.28 15.24
C ALA A 460 14.06 -5.81 16.65
N HIS A 461 15.20 -6.48 16.84
CA HIS A 461 15.67 -6.96 18.13
C HIS A 461 16.73 -6.01 18.68
N ASN A 462 16.37 -5.20 19.68
CA ASN A 462 17.35 -4.44 20.46
C ASN A 462 18.03 -5.37 21.46
N PHE A 463 19.37 -5.38 21.51
CA PHE A 463 20.13 -6.28 22.38
C PHE A 463 20.16 -5.84 23.84
N ASN A 464 20.40 -6.83 24.71
CA ASN A 464 20.83 -6.69 26.09
C ASN A 464 22.10 -5.84 26.23
N PHE A 465 22.36 -5.39 27.47
CA PHE A 465 23.49 -4.62 28.02
C PHE A 465 24.94 -4.99 27.58
N GLU A 466 25.16 -5.92 26.65
CA GLU A 466 26.48 -6.37 26.16
C GLU A 466 26.83 -5.87 24.74
N ASN A 467 26.11 -4.88 24.18
CA ASN A 467 26.46 -4.20 22.90
C ASN A 467 26.56 -5.12 21.66
N GLU A 468 25.75 -6.18 21.56
CA GLU A 468 25.62 -6.92 20.29
C GLU A 468 24.71 -6.15 19.28
N PRO A 469 24.97 -6.25 17.96
CA PRO A 469 24.32 -5.41 16.96
C PRO A 469 22.85 -5.80 16.73
N ILE A 470 21.94 -4.83 16.74
CA ILE A 470 20.49 -4.98 16.46
C ILE A 470 20.27 -5.94 15.27
N THR A 471 19.58 -7.07 15.48
CA THR A 471 19.34 -8.02 14.37
C THR A 471 17.94 -7.83 13.82
N ASP A 472 17.86 -7.70 12.49
CA ASP A 472 16.58 -7.52 11.81
C ASP A 472 16.14 -8.86 11.30
N GLN A 473 14.91 -9.19 11.65
CA GLN A 473 14.30 -10.43 11.20
C GLN A 473 13.03 -10.09 10.44
N VAL A 474 12.97 -10.57 9.20
CA VAL A 474 11.74 -10.62 8.43
C VAL A 474 11.09 -11.97 8.71
N TYR A 475 9.84 -11.91 9.11
CA TYR A 475 9.00 -13.05 9.40
C TYR A 475 7.93 -13.16 8.32
N LEU A 476 7.82 -14.33 7.72
CA LEU A 476 6.76 -14.64 6.76
C LEU A 476 5.68 -15.44 7.46
N TYR A 477 4.48 -14.89 7.57
CA TYR A 477 3.31 -15.51 8.18
C TYR A 477 2.27 -15.86 7.11
N ASP A 478 1.60 -16.99 7.31
CA ASP A 478 0.38 -17.34 6.59
C ASP A 478 -0.72 -16.33 6.92
N ASN A 479 -1.27 -15.65 5.91
CA ASN A 479 -2.28 -14.60 6.10
C ASN A 479 -3.57 -15.13 6.76
N LYS A 480 -3.94 -16.38 6.49
CA LYS A 480 -5.21 -16.96 6.94
C LYS A 480 -5.18 -17.36 8.41
N PHE A 481 -4.11 -18.02 8.83
CA PHE A 481 -4.01 -18.62 10.17
C PHE A 481 -2.99 -17.95 11.08
N GLY A 482 -2.20 -16.98 10.59
CA GLY A 482 -1.15 -16.33 11.37
C GLY A 482 0.01 -17.26 11.71
N LYS A 483 0.17 -18.37 10.97
CA LYS A 483 1.23 -19.34 11.24
C LYS A 483 2.55 -18.85 10.66
N LEU A 484 3.60 -18.82 11.47
CA LEU A 484 4.94 -18.53 10.99
C LEU A 484 5.41 -19.61 10.00
N LEU A 485 5.82 -19.19 8.81
CA LEU A 485 6.33 -20.06 7.74
C LEU A 485 7.85 -19.98 7.59
N LYS A 486 8.45 -18.78 7.68
CA LYS A 486 9.90 -18.59 7.53
C LYS A 486 10.42 -17.42 8.36
N LYS A 487 11.64 -17.55 8.89
CA LYS A 487 12.44 -16.47 9.47
C LYS A 487 13.60 -16.16 8.55
N ILE A 488 13.84 -14.88 8.28
CA ILE A 488 14.90 -14.40 7.40
C ILE A 488 15.69 -13.35 8.15
N GLN A 489 16.98 -13.59 8.34
CA GLN A 489 17.88 -12.60 8.91
C GLN A 489 18.39 -11.70 7.79
N LEU A 490 18.11 -10.40 7.89
CA LEU A 490 18.63 -9.43 6.93
C LEU A 490 19.99 -8.90 7.36
N LYS A 491 20.88 -8.68 6.40
CA LYS A 491 22.14 -7.95 6.55
C LYS A 491 22.17 -6.82 5.51
N PRO A 492 22.62 -5.60 5.82
CA PRO A 492 23.11 -5.14 7.12
C PRO A 492 21.99 -4.91 8.16
N TYR A 493 22.39 -5.00 9.43
CA TYR A 493 21.60 -4.77 10.65
C TYR A 493 20.98 -3.36 10.70
N LEU A 494 19.77 -3.19 11.26
CA LEU A 494 19.10 -1.89 11.42
C LEU A 494 19.90 -1.08 12.44
N ILE A 495 20.30 0.11 12.04
CA ILE A 495 20.59 1.18 12.99
C ILE A 495 19.23 1.83 13.32
N GLU A 496 19.07 2.59 14.39
CA GLU A 496 17.79 3.26 14.65
C GLU A 496 17.38 4.14 13.44
N HIS A 497 16.38 3.69 12.67
CA HIS A 497 15.88 4.37 11.48
C HIS A 497 14.53 5.04 11.78
N LEU A 498 14.29 6.20 11.16
CA LEU A 498 13.05 6.96 11.33
C LEU A 498 11.87 6.29 10.62
N GLU A 499 12.10 5.75 9.42
CA GLU A 499 11.09 5.08 8.60
C GLU A 499 11.71 3.86 7.91
N ASN A 500 11.01 2.72 7.95
CA ASN A 500 11.38 1.49 7.25
C ASN A 500 10.14 0.92 6.56
N ASN A 501 10.28 0.60 5.27
CA ASN A 501 9.26 -0.13 4.52
C ASN A 501 9.87 -1.43 3.99
N ILE A 502 9.11 -2.50 4.12
CA ILE A 502 9.46 -3.83 3.63
C ILE A 502 8.44 -4.26 2.60
N MET A 503 8.89 -4.77 1.46
CA MET A 503 8.02 -5.34 0.43
C MET A 503 8.59 -6.69 0.02
N LEU A 504 7.73 -7.71 -0.04
CA LEU A 504 8.01 -8.96 -0.71
C LEU A 504 7.31 -8.89 -2.07
N ASP A 505 8.01 -9.27 -3.12
CA ASP A 505 7.47 -9.44 -4.46
C ASP A 505 8.02 -10.76 -4.97
N ARG A 506 7.23 -11.83 -4.83
CA ARG A 506 7.64 -13.20 -5.11
C ARG A 506 8.97 -13.59 -4.45
N ASP A 507 10.04 -13.75 -5.23
CA ASP A 507 11.38 -14.17 -4.79
C ASP A 507 12.30 -13.01 -4.38
N VAL A 508 11.79 -11.77 -4.35
CA VAL A 508 12.56 -10.56 -4.06
C VAL A 508 12.00 -9.88 -2.82
N ILE A 509 12.88 -9.50 -1.90
CA ILE A 509 12.56 -8.62 -0.77
C ILE A 509 13.25 -7.28 -1.01
N VAL A 510 12.48 -6.20 -0.98
CA VAL A 510 12.99 -4.83 -1.07
C VAL A 510 12.75 -4.13 0.26
N ASN A 511 13.82 -3.58 0.83
CA ASN A 511 13.79 -2.85 2.08
C ASN A 511 14.27 -1.42 1.83
N THR A 512 13.36 -0.45 1.91
CA THR A 512 13.68 0.98 1.80
C THR A 512 13.67 1.60 3.20
N ARG A 513 14.74 2.33 3.52
CA ARG A 513 15.00 2.90 4.85
C ARG A 513 15.25 4.40 4.77
N LYS A 514 14.92 5.11 5.84
CA LYS A 514 15.26 6.52 6.07
C LYS A 514 16.01 6.66 7.39
N ASP A 515 17.26 7.08 7.30
CA ASP A 515 18.15 7.29 8.44
C ASP A 515 17.80 8.58 9.17
N MET A 516 18.25 8.70 10.43
CA MET A 516 18.11 9.94 11.21
C MET A 516 18.71 11.18 10.53
N ASN A 517 19.76 10.96 9.73
CA ASN A 517 20.42 12.03 8.96
C ASN A 517 19.62 12.47 7.72
N GLY A 518 18.42 11.90 7.50
CA GLY A 518 17.59 12.16 6.31
C GLY A 518 18.08 11.48 5.03
N SER A 519 19.09 10.61 5.13
CA SER A 519 19.53 9.76 4.02
C SER A 519 18.56 8.61 3.81
N HIS A 520 18.34 8.25 2.56
CA HIS A 520 17.51 7.12 2.16
C HIS A 520 18.39 6.00 1.61
N SER A 521 18.06 4.77 1.97
CA SER A 521 18.81 3.58 1.58
C SER A 521 17.84 2.52 1.06
N CYS A 522 18.24 1.75 0.05
CA CYS A 522 17.43 0.65 -0.47
C CYS A 522 18.29 -0.60 -0.62
N TYR A 523 17.81 -1.70 -0.05
CA TYR A 523 18.45 -3.01 -0.07
C TYR A 523 17.55 -4.01 -0.79
N VAL A 524 18.10 -4.71 -1.76
CA VAL A 524 17.39 -5.73 -2.54
C VAL A 524 17.98 -7.09 -2.21
N TYR A 525 17.14 -7.97 -1.70
CA TYR A 525 17.47 -9.35 -1.39
C TYR A 525 16.76 -10.28 -2.35
N ARG A 526 17.44 -11.32 -2.80
CA ARG A 526 16.85 -12.32 -3.69
C ARG A 526 16.99 -13.71 -3.13
N LEU A 527 15.96 -14.53 -3.31
CA LEU A 527 15.97 -15.93 -2.91
C LEU A 527 16.98 -16.68 -3.79
N LYS A 528 18.00 -17.26 -3.16
CA LYS A 528 18.88 -18.25 -3.81
C LYS A 528 18.62 -19.64 -3.24
N GLY A 529 18.65 -20.63 -4.12
CA GLY A 529 18.83 -22.01 -3.73
C GLY A 529 20.31 -22.36 -3.74
N ASP A 530 20.68 -23.38 -2.97
CA ASP A 530 21.95 -24.08 -3.11
C ASP A 530 22.10 -24.69 -4.51
#